data_AF-A0A4D5RT26-F1
#
_entry.id   AF-A0A4D5RT26-F1
#
_cell.length_a   1.000
_cell.length_b   1.000
_cell.length_c   1.000
_cell.angle_alpha   90.00
_cell.angle_beta   90.00
_cell.angle_gamma   90.00
#
_symmetry.space_group_name_H-M   'P 1'
#
loop_
_entity.id
_entity.type
_entity.pdbx_description
1 polymer ?
#
loop_
_entity_poly.entity_id
_entity_poly.type
_entity_poly.pdbx_seq_one_letter_code
_entity_poly.pdbx_strand_id
1 'polypeptide(L)'
;LPLLQNVLHVDTSWSLQRGWTNQLVEFDVVTKTWSYPSYKGKAPLPRAAHAAAQIDGKVFIFGGRHQENRLNDIHRLDLDAMEWSGALQTVGEKPCGRSWHSFTAVSPVHVVLYGGFSQSEEPLADCWLFVVGALTWIRVELPLPPRLWHSACLSQQEEVVVFGGCAGNIFQRGGIHAEDTVIVLRFSPRSLYRICLDKVLQCKVLLQSQWHTLPSTVLETLCLKDGNLHGTGLDGS
;
A
#
# COMPACT_ATOMS: atom_id res chain seq x y z
N LEU A 1 -2.92 62.85 -19.39
CA LEU A 1 -1.87 62.86 -18.35
C LEU A 1 -2.57 63.10 -17.02
N PRO A 2 -2.89 62.02 -16.29
CA PRO A 2 -1.92 61.45 -15.35
C PRO A 2 -1.82 59.91 -15.43
N LEU A 3 -0.61 59.40 -15.20
CA LEU A 3 -0.32 57.98 -15.00
C LEU A 3 -0.60 57.63 -13.54
N LEU A 4 -1.58 56.77 -13.30
CA LEU A 4 -1.80 56.10 -12.01
C LEU A 4 -0.67 55.11 -11.77
N GLN A 5 0.25 55.47 -10.87
CA GLN A 5 1.21 54.54 -10.29
C GLN A 5 0.48 53.66 -9.26
N ASN A 6 -0.14 52.58 -9.73
CA ASN A 6 -0.54 51.47 -8.87
C ASN A 6 0.73 50.68 -8.54
N VAL A 7 1.41 51.09 -7.47
CA VAL A 7 2.43 50.27 -6.81
C VAL A 7 1.70 49.07 -6.22
N LEU A 8 1.81 47.93 -6.90
CA LEU A 8 1.49 46.64 -6.30
C LEU A 8 2.44 46.47 -5.11
N HIS A 9 1.91 46.58 -3.90
CA HIS A 9 2.56 46.02 -2.72
C HIS A 9 2.68 44.51 -2.97
N VAL A 10 3.85 44.08 -3.43
CA VAL A 10 4.23 42.67 -3.39
C VAL A 10 4.45 42.37 -1.91
N ASP A 11 3.44 41.81 -1.28
CA ASP A 11 3.56 41.21 0.04
C ASP A 11 4.58 40.08 -0.08
N THR A 12 5.78 40.31 0.45
CA THR A 12 6.89 39.34 0.44
C THR A 12 6.78 38.32 1.57
N SER A 13 5.63 38.21 2.25
CA SER A 13 5.36 37.13 3.18
C SER A 13 4.95 35.84 2.45
N TRP A 14 5.91 35.21 1.75
CA TRP A 14 5.79 33.77 1.46
C TRP A 14 5.95 33.00 2.77
N SER A 15 4.90 32.99 3.60
CA SER A 15 4.73 31.89 4.53
C SER A 15 4.50 30.66 3.65
N LEU A 16 5.56 29.87 3.41
CA LEU A 16 5.41 28.49 2.98
C LEU A 16 4.59 27.78 4.06
N GLN A 17 3.26 27.86 3.98
CA GLN A 17 2.38 27.01 4.76
C GLN A 17 2.59 25.58 4.25
N ARG A 18 3.65 24.93 4.73
CA ARG A 18 3.75 23.48 4.68
C ARG A 18 2.52 22.96 5.39
N GLY A 19 1.73 22.19 4.67
CA GLY A 19 0.42 21.76 5.14
C GLY A 19 -0.05 20.54 4.38
N TRP A 20 -1.24 20.10 4.77
CA TRP A 20 -1.91 18.99 4.12
C TRP A 20 -2.82 19.52 3.01
N THR A 21 -2.96 18.75 1.94
CA THR A 21 -3.90 19.02 0.84
C THR A 21 -4.87 17.86 0.68
N ASN A 22 -6.06 18.12 0.12
CA ASN A 22 -7.01 17.13 -0.36
C ASN A 22 -7.27 17.29 -1.87
N GLN A 23 -6.33 17.90 -2.59
CA GLN A 23 -6.42 18.05 -4.03
C GLN A 23 -6.50 16.68 -4.71
N LEU A 24 -7.49 16.54 -5.59
CA LEU A 24 -7.54 15.47 -6.58
C LEU A 24 -6.91 16.03 -7.86
N VAL A 25 -5.92 15.32 -8.38
CA VAL A 25 -5.23 15.67 -9.63
C VAL A 25 -5.29 14.48 -10.55
N GLU A 26 -5.49 14.75 -11.84
CA GLU A 26 -5.52 13.75 -12.88
C GLU A 26 -4.36 14.01 -13.84
N PHE A 27 -3.61 12.95 -14.17
CA PHE A 27 -2.59 12.99 -15.20
C PHE A 27 -3.04 12.14 -16.38
N ASP A 28 -3.31 12.79 -17.51
CA ASP A 28 -3.58 12.10 -18.75
C ASP A 28 -2.25 11.67 -19.38
N VAL A 29 -2.03 10.35 -19.47
CA VAL A 29 -0.80 9.76 -20.01
C VAL A 29 -0.66 9.91 -21.52
N VAL A 30 -1.76 10.10 -22.25
CA VAL A 30 -1.79 10.29 -23.70
C VAL A 30 -1.39 11.72 -24.05
N THR A 31 -2.04 12.71 -23.42
CA THR A 31 -1.76 14.13 -23.66
C THR A 31 -0.58 14.65 -22.84
N LYS A 32 -0.17 13.92 -21.80
CA LYS A 32 0.87 14.29 -20.82
C LYS A 32 0.55 15.59 -20.09
N THR A 33 -0.72 15.81 -19.79
CA THR A 33 -1.19 17.01 -19.11
C THR A 33 -1.78 16.69 -17.74
N TRP A 34 -1.64 17.64 -16.83
CA TRP A 34 -2.28 17.61 -15.52
C TRP A 34 -3.56 18.44 -15.56
N SER A 35 -4.60 17.94 -14.90
CA SER A 35 -5.85 18.66 -14.70
C SER A 35 -6.37 18.50 -13.28
N TYR A 36 -7.33 19.36 -12.92
CA TYR A 36 -8.07 19.31 -11.67
C TYR A 36 -9.50 18.88 -12.00
N PRO A 37 -9.83 17.59 -11.90
CA PRO A 37 -11.15 17.12 -12.27
C PRO A 37 -12.20 17.67 -11.30
N SER A 38 -13.39 17.97 -11.84
CA SER A 38 -14.56 18.28 -11.02
C SER A 38 -15.10 16.98 -10.42
N TYR A 39 -15.54 17.04 -9.16
CA TYR A 39 -16.13 15.90 -8.47
C TYR A 39 -17.32 16.32 -7.60
N LYS A 40 -18.14 15.34 -7.24
CA LYS A 40 -19.29 15.50 -6.33
C LYS A 40 -18.99 14.90 -4.97
N GLY A 41 -19.91 15.12 -4.03
CA GLY A 41 -19.85 14.52 -2.70
C GLY A 41 -18.81 15.18 -1.80
N LYS A 42 -18.48 14.50 -0.69
CA LYS A 42 -17.62 15.05 0.36
C LYS A 42 -16.23 14.42 0.31
N ALA A 43 -15.25 15.17 -0.18
CA ALA A 43 -13.86 14.72 -0.18
C ALA A 43 -13.31 14.54 1.26
N PRO A 44 -12.28 13.70 1.44
CA PRO A 44 -11.60 13.56 2.71
C PRO A 44 -10.98 14.89 3.17
N LEU A 45 -10.75 15.03 4.49
CA LEU A 45 -9.92 16.12 5.01
C LEU A 45 -8.52 16.09 4.36
N PRO A 46 -7.86 17.25 4.19
CA PRO A 46 -6.49 17.33 3.74
C PRO A 46 -5.59 16.39 4.54
N ARG A 47 -4.81 15.52 3.90
CA ARG A 47 -4.04 14.50 4.62
C ARG A 47 -2.79 14.08 3.87
N ALA A 48 -1.81 13.57 4.61
CA ALA A 48 -0.58 12.99 4.07
C ALA A 48 -0.36 11.61 4.66
N ALA A 49 0.47 10.79 4.00
CA ALA A 49 0.80 9.43 4.46
C ALA A 49 -0.44 8.54 4.73
N HIS A 50 -1.53 8.80 4.02
CA HIS A 50 -2.65 7.87 3.85
C HIS A 50 -2.25 6.80 2.84
N ALA A 51 -3.01 5.71 2.79
CA ALA A 51 -2.87 4.71 1.72
C ALA A 51 -4.18 4.59 0.95
N ALA A 52 -4.06 4.21 -0.33
CA ALA A 52 -5.17 4.06 -1.24
C ALA A 52 -5.13 2.69 -1.93
N ALA A 53 -6.31 2.11 -2.16
CA ALA A 53 -6.48 0.87 -2.92
C ALA A 53 -7.63 1.02 -3.91
N GLN A 54 -7.42 0.60 -5.16
CA GLN A 54 -8.46 0.59 -6.18
C GLN A 54 -9.09 -0.80 -6.28
N ILE A 55 -10.42 -0.85 -6.26
CA ILE A 55 -11.23 -2.04 -6.49
C ILE A 55 -12.45 -1.64 -7.33
N ASP A 56 -12.70 -2.33 -8.44
CA ASP A 56 -13.93 -2.20 -9.24
C ASP A 56 -14.29 -0.74 -9.59
N GLY A 57 -13.34 -0.02 -10.20
CA GLY A 57 -13.53 1.39 -10.58
C GLY A 57 -13.63 2.37 -9.40
N LYS A 58 -13.40 1.92 -8.16
CA LYS A 58 -13.54 2.73 -6.95
C LYS A 58 -12.21 2.78 -6.21
N VAL A 59 -11.80 3.97 -5.78
CA VAL A 59 -10.58 4.17 -4.98
C VAL A 59 -10.96 4.37 -3.53
N PHE A 60 -10.47 3.49 -2.67
CA PHE A 60 -10.64 3.59 -1.22
C PHE A 60 -9.41 4.23 -0.60
N ILE A 61 -9.60 5.23 0.26
CA ILE A 61 -8.55 5.88 1.03
C ILE A 61 -8.76 5.59 2.50
N PHE A 62 -7.73 5.12 3.20
CA PHE A 62 -7.76 4.89 4.64
C PHE A 62 -6.71 5.74 5.38
N GLY A 63 -7.13 6.28 6.52
CA GLY A 63 -6.27 6.93 7.51
C GLY A 63 -5.42 8.09 6.97
N GLY A 64 -4.15 8.12 7.38
CA GLY A 64 -3.22 9.22 7.13
C GLY A 64 -3.16 10.20 8.30
N ARG A 65 -2.33 11.24 8.15
CA ARG A 65 -2.19 12.31 9.14
C ARG A 65 -2.78 13.62 8.62
N HIS A 66 -3.54 14.28 9.49
CA HIS A 66 -4.02 15.65 9.34
C HIS A 66 -3.77 16.39 10.66
N GLN A 67 -2.98 17.46 10.64
CA GLN A 67 -2.59 18.16 11.86
C GLN A 67 -1.97 17.18 12.88
N GLU A 68 -2.38 17.25 14.14
CA GLU A 68 -1.92 16.37 15.20
C GLU A 68 -2.59 14.99 15.21
N ASN A 69 -3.51 14.72 14.28
CA ASN A 69 -4.31 13.51 14.28
C ASN A 69 -3.87 12.53 13.20
N ARG A 70 -3.77 11.26 13.58
CA ARG A 70 -3.74 10.12 12.67
C ARG A 70 -5.14 9.52 12.61
N LEU A 71 -5.66 9.46 11.40
CA LEU A 71 -7.07 9.19 11.13
C LEU A 71 -7.31 7.69 10.98
N ASN A 72 -8.54 7.25 11.23
CA ASN A 72 -9.04 5.90 10.97
C ASN A 72 -10.34 5.90 10.15
N ASP A 73 -10.58 6.98 9.40
CA ASP A 73 -11.69 7.07 8.46
C ASP A 73 -11.33 6.37 7.16
N ILE A 74 -12.36 5.85 6.49
CA ILE A 74 -12.27 5.33 5.13
C ILE A 74 -13.21 6.12 4.23
N HIS A 75 -12.71 6.51 3.07
CA HIS A 75 -13.47 7.22 2.03
C HIS A 75 -13.39 6.45 0.73
N ARG A 76 -14.36 6.65 -0.15
CA ARG A 76 -14.39 6.06 -1.48
C ARG A 76 -14.64 7.13 -2.53
N LEU A 77 -13.81 7.16 -3.56
CA LEU A 77 -14.05 7.88 -4.81
C LEU A 77 -14.55 6.88 -5.85
N ASP A 78 -15.74 7.11 -6.39
CA ASP A 78 -16.19 6.42 -7.59
C ASP A 78 -15.60 7.12 -8.81
N LEU A 79 -14.80 6.41 -9.62
CA LEU A 79 -14.10 7.01 -10.77
C LEU A 79 -15.01 7.21 -11.99
N ASP A 80 -16.13 6.48 -12.08
CA ASP A 80 -17.08 6.64 -13.19
C ASP A 80 -18.01 7.82 -12.91
N ALA A 81 -18.54 7.91 -11.68
CA ALA A 81 -19.42 9.00 -11.27
C ALA A 81 -18.67 10.28 -10.86
N MET A 82 -17.34 10.17 -10.63
CA MET A 82 -16.49 11.21 -10.04
C MET A 82 -17.12 11.77 -8.76
N GLU A 83 -17.46 10.88 -7.84
CA GLU A 83 -18.17 11.22 -6.60
C GLU A 83 -17.50 10.61 -5.36
N TRP A 84 -17.24 11.46 -4.37
CA TRP A 84 -16.78 11.04 -3.05
C TRP A 84 -17.94 10.64 -2.16
N SER A 85 -17.82 9.48 -1.51
CA SER A 85 -18.80 9.00 -0.54
C SER A 85 -18.86 9.81 0.76
N GLY A 86 -17.87 10.65 1.05
CA GLY A 86 -17.56 11.02 2.43
C GLY A 86 -17.05 9.84 3.25
N ALA A 87 -16.96 10.04 4.57
CA ALA A 87 -16.50 8.99 5.47
C ALA A 87 -17.54 7.86 5.52
N LEU A 88 -17.14 6.67 5.09
CA LEU A 88 -18.00 5.49 5.15
C LEU A 88 -18.17 5.05 6.60
N GLN A 89 -19.38 4.59 6.92
CA GLN A 89 -19.65 3.92 8.18
C GLN A 89 -19.26 2.45 8.05
N THR A 90 -18.33 2.02 8.92
CA THR A 90 -17.90 0.62 8.99
C THR A 90 -18.55 -0.06 10.17
N VAL A 91 -18.78 -1.36 10.06
CA VAL A 91 -19.46 -2.16 11.09
C VAL A 91 -18.43 -2.97 11.88
N GLY A 92 -18.60 -3.01 13.21
CA GLY A 92 -17.79 -3.82 14.11
C GLY A 92 -16.48 -3.14 14.54
N GLU A 93 -15.52 -3.98 14.97
CA GLU A 93 -14.18 -3.54 15.31
C GLU A 93 -13.48 -2.96 14.07
N LYS A 94 -12.64 -1.94 14.26
CA LYS A 94 -11.88 -1.33 13.17
C LYS A 94 -10.46 -0.97 13.63
N PRO A 95 -9.51 -0.85 12.69
CA PRO A 95 -8.14 -0.48 13.01
C PRO A 95 -8.05 0.90 13.66
N CYS A 96 -7.06 1.09 14.54
CA CYS A 96 -6.75 2.40 15.12
C CYS A 96 -6.28 3.41 14.06
N GLY A 97 -6.31 4.70 14.43
CA GLY A 97 -5.85 5.80 13.59
C GLY A 97 -4.35 5.72 13.31
N ARG A 98 -3.98 5.80 12.02
CA ARG A 98 -2.61 5.53 11.59
C ARG A 98 -2.18 6.25 10.31
N SER A 99 -0.89 6.49 10.17
CA SER A 99 -0.24 6.96 8.94
C SER A 99 0.88 6.01 8.53
N TRP A 100 1.40 6.14 7.30
CA TRP A 100 2.53 5.35 6.78
C TRP A 100 2.29 3.82 6.78
N HIS A 101 1.03 3.41 6.72
CA HIS A 101 0.63 2.02 6.55
C HIS A 101 0.56 1.66 5.07
N SER A 102 0.46 0.37 4.75
CA SER A 102 0.09 -0.08 3.41
C SER A 102 -1.37 -0.50 3.36
N PHE A 103 -2.01 -0.29 2.20
CA PHE A 103 -3.40 -0.67 1.96
C PHE A 103 -3.49 -1.26 0.54
N THR A 104 -3.49 -2.59 0.43
CA THR A 104 -3.25 -3.32 -0.82
C THR A 104 -4.46 -4.16 -1.19
N ALA A 105 -5.06 -3.90 -2.36
CA ALA A 105 -6.13 -4.75 -2.88
C ALA A 105 -5.58 -6.15 -3.19
N VAL A 106 -6.23 -7.19 -2.68
CA VAL A 106 -5.79 -8.59 -2.87
C VAL A 106 -6.82 -9.44 -3.62
N SER A 107 -8.06 -8.97 -3.69
CA SER A 107 -9.12 -9.57 -4.49
C SER A 107 -10.18 -8.51 -4.80
N PRO A 108 -11.18 -8.79 -5.65
CA PRO A 108 -12.27 -7.85 -5.92
C PRO A 108 -13.11 -7.44 -4.71
N VAL A 109 -12.95 -8.11 -3.57
CA VAL A 109 -13.75 -7.87 -2.35
C VAL A 109 -12.91 -7.63 -1.09
N HIS A 110 -11.59 -7.77 -1.16
CA HIS A 110 -10.70 -7.66 0.01
C HIS A 110 -9.52 -6.71 -0.23
N VAL A 111 -9.23 -5.89 0.78
CA VAL A 111 -8.02 -5.06 0.89
C VAL A 111 -7.28 -5.41 2.17
N VAL A 112 -5.96 -5.58 2.09
CA VAL A 112 -5.10 -5.82 3.25
C VAL A 112 -4.55 -4.48 3.74
N LEU A 113 -4.80 -4.18 5.01
CA LEU A 113 -4.13 -3.12 5.76
C LEU A 113 -3.00 -3.75 6.58
N TYR A 114 -1.80 -3.16 6.52
CA TYR A 114 -0.68 -3.63 7.32
C TYR A 114 0.16 -2.49 7.90
N GLY A 115 0.45 -2.61 9.19
CA GLY A 115 1.37 -1.77 9.92
C GLY A 115 0.97 -0.30 9.96
N GLY A 116 1.98 0.56 9.88
CA GLY A 116 1.89 2.00 10.02
C GLY A 116 2.34 2.48 11.38
N PHE A 117 1.92 3.69 11.73
CA PHE A 117 2.33 4.36 12.95
C PHE A 117 1.11 5.01 13.60
N SER A 118 0.92 4.78 14.89
CA SER A 118 -0.30 5.14 15.62
C SER A 118 -0.34 6.60 16.11
N GLN A 119 -1.51 7.03 16.61
CA GLN A 119 -1.66 8.31 17.32
C GLN A 119 -0.73 8.41 18.55
N SER A 120 -0.50 7.30 19.25
CA SER A 120 0.39 7.18 20.42
C SER A 120 1.88 7.09 20.05
N GLU A 121 2.23 7.30 18.78
CA GLU A 121 3.60 7.21 18.28
C GLU A 121 4.24 5.81 18.40
N GLU A 122 3.41 4.78 18.21
CA GLU A 122 3.83 3.38 18.24
C GLU A 122 3.90 2.81 16.82
N PRO A 123 5.00 2.15 16.44
CA PRO A 123 5.07 1.31 15.25
C PRO A 123 4.06 0.17 15.33
N LEU A 124 3.29 -0.03 14.26
CA LEU A 124 2.22 -1.02 14.22
C LEU A 124 2.68 -2.26 13.45
N ALA A 125 2.24 -3.42 13.95
CA ALA A 125 2.49 -4.74 13.38
C ALA A 125 1.19 -5.49 13.02
N ASP A 126 0.03 -4.89 13.32
CA ASP A 126 -1.26 -5.52 13.11
C ASP A 126 -1.61 -5.59 11.61
N CYS A 127 -2.38 -6.62 11.27
CA CYS A 127 -2.86 -6.88 9.94
C CYS A 127 -4.39 -6.99 9.94
N TRP A 128 -5.02 -6.36 8.96
CA TRP A 128 -6.47 -6.37 8.81
C TRP A 128 -6.88 -6.63 7.37
N LEU A 129 -8.01 -7.31 7.21
CA LEU A 129 -8.72 -7.43 5.95
C LEU A 129 -9.94 -6.50 5.98
N PHE A 130 -10.02 -5.59 5.03
CA PHE A 130 -11.22 -4.81 4.76
C PHE A 130 -12.08 -5.54 3.73
N VAL A 131 -13.32 -5.87 4.10
CA VAL A 131 -14.32 -6.49 3.22
C VAL A 131 -15.15 -5.39 2.59
N VAL A 132 -14.92 -5.12 1.30
CA VAL A 132 -15.49 -3.96 0.60
C VAL A 132 -17.02 -3.98 0.56
N GLY A 133 -17.62 -5.13 0.22
CA GLY A 133 -19.08 -5.23 0.09
C GLY A 133 -19.82 -5.07 1.41
N ALA A 134 -19.22 -5.51 2.52
CA ALA A 134 -19.82 -5.43 3.85
C ALA A 134 -19.40 -4.18 4.64
N LEU A 135 -18.37 -3.46 4.19
CA LEU A 135 -17.73 -2.36 4.93
C LEU A 135 -17.31 -2.77 6.35
N THR A 136 -16.79 -3.99 6.49
CA THR A 136 -16.33 -4.56 7.77
C THR A 136 -14.84 -4.79 7.75
N TRP A 137 -14.23 -4.72 8.92
CA TRP A 137 -12.84 -5.12 9.12
C TRP A 137 -12.77 -6.47 9.81
N ILE A 138 -11.80 -7.28 9.40
CA ILE A 138 -11.46 -8.55 10.03
C ILE A 138 -10.01 -8.46 10.45
N ARG A 139 -9.75 -8.57 11.75
CA ARG A 139 -8.39 -8.64 12.28
C ARG A 139 -7.78 -9.99 11.91
N VAL A 140 -6.56 -9.97 11.38
CA VAL A 140 -5.84 -11.19 11.01
C VAL A 140 -4.69 -11.36 11.99
N GLU A 141 -4.79 -12.39 12.83
CA GLU A 141 -3.78 -12.70 13.84
C GLU A 141 -2.59 -13.42 13.17
N LEU A 142 -1.53 -12.65 12.91
CA LEU A 142 -0.27 -13.14 12.37
C LEU A 142 0.89 -12.59 13.21
N PRO A 143 1.95 -13.37 13.48
CA PRO A 143 3.12 -12.92 14.22
C PRO A 143 4.04 -12.09 13.30
N LEU A 144 3.62 -10.86 12.99
CA LEU A 144 4.31 -9.96 12.08
C LEU A 144 5.16 -8.94 12.86
N PRO A 145 6.32 -8.50 12.34
CA PRO A 145 7.10 -7.44 12.96
C PRO A 145 6.53 -6.05 12.62
N PRO A 146 6.66 -5.04 13.48
CA PRO A 146 6.15 -3.71 13.18
C PRO A 146 6.84 -3.11 11.95
N ARG A 147 6.07 -2.41 11.12
CA ARG A 147 6.58 -1.70 9.94
C ARG A 147 5.80 -0.42 9.72
N LEU A 148 6.49 0.69 9.50
CA LEU A 148 5.92 1.92 8.97
C LEU A 148 6.74 2.41 7.77
N TRP A 149 6.08 3.15 6.88
CA TRP A 149 6.69 3.75 5.69
C TRP A 149 7.31 2.70 4.75
N HIS A 150 6.83 1.48 4.86
CA HIS A 150 7.12 0.39 3.94
C HIS A 150 6.34 0.53 2.64
N SER A 151 6.76 -0.24 1.65
CA SER A 151 6.00 -0.49 0.43
C SER A 151 5.30 -1.85 0.53
N ALA A 152 4.17 -2.00 -0.15
CA ALA A 152 3.52 -3.30 -0.31
C ALA A 152 2.98 -3.44 -1.73
N CYS A 153 3.06 -4.65 -2.30
CA CYS A 153 2.50 -4.95 -3.60
C CYS A 153 1.88 -6.35 -3.62
N LEU A 154 0.88 -6.53 -4.49
CA LEU A 154 0.32 -7.85 -4.77
C LEU A 154 1.23 -8.59 -5.76
N SER A 155 1.65 -9.80 -5.40
CA SER A 155 2.43 -10.66 -6.29
C SER A 155 1.52 -11.42 -7.26
N GLN A 156 2.11 -11.95 -8.33
CA GLN A 156 1.41 -12.86 -9.26
C GLN A 156 0.92 -14.15 -8.59
N GLN A 157 1.38 -14.45 -7.37
CA GLN A 157 0.99 -15.61 -6.59
C GLN A 157 -0.10 -15.28 -5.56
N GLU A 158 -0.77 -14.11 -5.70
CA GLU A 158 -1.81 -13.62 -4.77
C GLU A 158 -1.30 -13.41 -3.33
N GLU A 159 -0.01 -13.12 -3.19
CA GLU A 159 0.61 -12.81 -1.91
C GLU A 159 0.85 -11.30 -1.81
N VAL A 160 0.69 -10.73 -0.61
CA VAL A 160 1.13 -9.34 -0.37
C VAL A 160 2.59 -9.38 0.05
N VAL A 161 3.45 -8.79 -0.76
CA VAL A 161 4.87 -8.63 -0.49
C VAL A 161 5.09 -7.25 0.09
N VAL A 162 5.59 -7.20 1.32
CA VAL A 162 5.96 -5.97 2.03
C VAL A 162 7.47 -5.85 2.06
N PHE A 163 7.99 -4.69 1.69
CA PHE A 163 9.42 -4.42 1.63
C PHE A 163 9.74 -3.02 2.14
N GLY A 164 10.89 -2.91 2.81
CA GLY A 164 11.39 -1.63 3.30
C GLY A 164 10.73 -1.17 4.60
N GLY A 165 10.80 0.13 4.83
CA GLY A 165 10.19 0.80 5.97
C GLY A 165 11.06 0.76 7.22
N CYS A 166 10.45 1.09 8.36
CA CYS A 166 11.11 1.15 9.66
C CYS A 166 10.34 0.35 10.70
N ALA A 167 11.05 -0.33 11.60
CA ALA A 167 10.44 -1.08 12.70
C ALA A 167 10.25 -0.27 13.99
N GLY A 168 11.05 0.79 14.18
CA GLY A 168 11.06 1.61 15.40
C GLY A 168 10.36 2.96 15.23
N ASN A 169 10.16 3.67 16.34
CA ASN A 169 9.66 5.05 16.31
C ASN A 169 10.72 5.99 15.73
N ILE A 170 10.46 6.51 14.53
CA ILE A 170 11.39 7.36 13.77
C ILE A 170 11.62 8.75 14.39
N PHE A 171 10.83 9.15 15.38
CA PHE A 171 11.00 10.41 16.11
C PHE A 171 11.89 10.27 17.35
N GLN A 172 12.13 9.04 17.83
CA GLN A 172 13.03 8.80 18.95
C GLN A 172 14.50 8.92 18.52
N ARG A 173 15.30 9.62 19.32
CA ARG A 173 16.75 9.71 19.13
C ARG A 173 17.39 8.41 19.59
N GLY A 174 17.77 7.55 18.64
CA GLY A 174 18.38 6.24 18.95
C GLY A 174 18.83 5.43 17.74
N GLY A 175 18.43 5.83 16.53
CA GLY A 175 18.78 5.17 15.28
C GLY A 175 17.52 4.79 14.51
N ILE A 176 17.48 5.12 13.22
CA ILE A 176 16.40 4.66 12.33
C ILE A 176 16.74 3.22 11.95
N HIS A 177 15.95 2.26 12.43
CA HIS A 177 16.04 0.87 12.00
C HIS A 177 15.28 0.73 10.68
N ALA A 178 15.93 1.15 9.59
CA ALA A 178 15.47 0.81 8.25
C ALA A 178 15.57 -0.70 8.05
N GLU A 179 14.52 -1.30 7.52
CA GLU A 179 14.40 -2.75 7.38
C GLU A 179 14.50 -3.11 5.90
N ASP A 180 15.42 -4.00 5.54
CA ASP A 180 15.56 -4.57 4.19
C ASP A 180 14.89 -5.95 4.06
N THR A 181 14.26 -6.42 5.14
CA THR A 181 13.56 -7.71 5.17
C THR A 181 12.30 -7.68 4.30
N VAL A 182 12.04 -8.80 3.65
CA VAL A 182 10.78 -9.04 2.93
C VAL A 182 9.80 -9.78 3.84
N ILE A 183 8.57 -9.28 3.95
CA ILE A 183 7.46 -9.95 4.63
C ILE A 183 6.44 -10.39 3.56
N VAL A 184 6.04 -11.65 3.60
CA VAL A 184 5.07 -12.21 2.65
C VAL A 184 3.79 -12.61 3.39
N LEU A 185 2.71 -11.87 3.17
CA LEU A 185 1.40 -12.16 3.72
C LEU A 185 0.59 -13.00 2.73
N ARG A 186 -0.02 -14.07 3.22
CA ARG A 186 -0.78 -15.03 2.42
C ARG A 186 -2.20 -15.14 2.95
N PHE A 187 -3.17 -14.83 2.09
CA PHE A 187 -4.60 -14.88 2.44
C PHE A 187 -5.37 -15.94 1.64
N SER A 188 -4.75 -16.52 0.60
CA SER A 188 -5.28 -17.67 -0.15
C SER A 188 -4.38 -18.92 0.06
N PRO A 189 -4.97 -20.13 0.04
CA PRO A 189 -4.17 -21.35 0.01
C PRO A 189 -3.37 -21.43 -1.30
N ARG A 190 -2.19 -22.06 -1.24
CA ARG A 190 -1.37 -22.26 -2.45
C ARG A 190 -2.18 -23.03 -3.50
N SER A 191 -2.17 -22.55 -4.73
CA SER A 191 -2.77 -23.29 -5.84
C SER A 191 -2.11 -24.67 -6.00
N LEU A 192 -2.87 -25.65 -6.51
CA LEU A 192 -2.31 -26.99 -6.79
C LEU A 192 -1.06 -26.89 -7.67
N TYR A 193 -1.09 -26.01 -8.67
CA TYR A 193 0.06 -25.69 -9.51
C TYR A 193 1.29 -25.29 -8.69
N ARG A 194 1.13 -24.37 -7.73
CA ARG A 194 2.21 -23.92 -6.85
C ARG A 194 2.75 -25.03 -5.96
N ILE A 195 1.85 -25.82 -5.35
CA ILE A 195 2.20 -26.96 -4.50
C ILE A 195 3.01 -27.98 -5.30
N CYS A 196 2.54 -28.34 -6.51
CA CYS A 196 3.26 -29.23 -7.41
C CYS A 196 4.62 -28.67 -7.79
N LEU A 197 4.71 -27.38 -8.13
CA LEU A 197 5.95 -26.76 -8.54
C LEU A 197 7.00 -26.70 -7.41
N ASP A 198 6.58 -26.36 -6.19
CA ASP A 198 7.45 -26.43 -5.01
C ASP A 198 7.90 -27.87 -4.74
N LYS A 199 7.01 -28.86 -4.92
CA LYS A 199 7.37 -30.26 -4.72
C LYS A 199 8.36 -30.76 -5.77
N VAL A 200 8.22 -30.33 -7.02
CA VAL A 200 9.17 -30.64 -8.11
C VAL A 200 10.55 -30.06 -7.80
N LEU A 201 10.63 -28.83 -7.29
CA LEU A 201 11.89 -28.22 -6.86
C LEU A 201 12.50 -28.94 -5.65
N GLN A 202 11.70 -29.31 -4.65
CA GLN A 202 12.19 -30.10 -3.50
C GLN A 202 12.71 -31.48 -3.92
N CYS A 203 12.09 -32.09 -4.93
CA CYS A 203 12.48 -33.38 -5.50
C CYS A 203 13.36 -33.22 -6.75
N LYS A 204 14.07 -32.09 -6.90
CA LYS A 204 14.89 -31.77 -8.08
C LYS A 204 15.83 -32.91 -8.46
N VAL A 205 16.54 -33.49 -7.50
CA VAL A 205 17.49 -34.59 -7.73
C VAL A 205 16.86 -35.77 -8.48
N LEU A 206 15.58 -36.04 -8.24
CA LEU A 206 14.85 -37.15 -8.86
C LEU A 206 14.18 -36.76 -10.18
N LEU A 207 13.69 -35.52 -10.27
CA LEU A 207 12.79 -35.10 -11.35
C LEU A 207 13.47 -34.24 -12.42
N GLN A 208 14.66 -33.69 -12.16
CA GLN A 208 15.34 -32.75 -13.06
C GLN A 208 15.61 -33.36 -14.44
N SER A 209 15.91 -34.66 -14.51
CA SER A 209 16.11 -35.36 -15.79
C SER A 209 14.86 -35.36 -16.67
N GLN A 210 13.67 -35.23 -16.08
CA GLN A 210 12.38 -35.23 -16.78
C GLN A 210 11.85 -33.81 -17.05
N TRP A 211 12.54 -32.75 -16.60
CA TRP A 211 12.03 -31.38 -16.77
C TRP A 211 11.83 -30.97 -18.23
N HIS A 212 12.62 -31.53 -19.16
CA HIS A 212 12.48 -31.30 -20.60
C HIS A 212 11.14 -31.78 -21.18
N THR A 213 10.39 -32.63 -20.47
CA THR A 213 9.06 -33.10 -20.89
C THR A 213 7.93 -32.19 -20.40
N LEU A 214 8.23 -31.18 -19.59
CA LEU A 214 7.23 -30.25 -19.06
C LEU A 214 6.86 -29.19 -20.11
N PRO A 215 5.64 -28.62 -20.05
CA PRO A 215 5.29 -27.45 -20.86
C PRO A 215 6.29 -26.31 -20.62
N SER A 216 6.62 -25.56 -21.67
CA SER A 216 7.64 -24.50 -21.64
C SER A 216 7.41 -23.46 -20.53
N THR A 217 6.17 -23.05 -20.31
CA THR A 217 5.79 -22.10 -19.26
C THR A 217 6.11 -22.59 -17.84
N VAL A 218 5.95 -23.90 -17.60
CA VAL A 218 6.26 -24.54 -16.32
C VAL A 218 7.77 -24.68 -16.14
N LEU A 219 8.48 -25.06 -17.22
CA LEU A 219 9.93 -25.17 -17.23
C LEU A 219 10.60 -23.83 -16.96
N GLU A 220 10.16 -22.75 -17.61
CA GLU A 220 10.65 -21.38 -17.39
C GLU A 220 10.46 -20.97 -15.92
N THR A 221 9.27 -21.22 -15.37
CA THR A 221 8.95 -20.92 -13.96
C THR A 221 9.85 -21.70 -12.99
N LEU A 222 10.12 -22.98 -13.28
CA LEU A 222 11.02 -23.83 -12.50
C LEU A 222 12.45 -23.29 -12.55
N CYS A 223 12.98 -22.97 -13.73
CA CYS A 223 14.31 -22.42 -13.91
C CYS A 223 14.50 -21.09 -13.18
N LEU A 224 13.52 -20.17 -13.26
CA LEU A 224 13.56 -18.90 -12.54
C LEU A 224 13.61 -19.09 -11.01
N LYS A 225 12.80 -20.01 -10.47
CA LYS A 225 12.78 -20.29 -9.03
C LYS A 225 14.01 -21.04 -8.55
N ASP A 226 14.55 -21.94 -9.38
CA ASP A 226 15.79 -22.66 -9.11
C ASP A 226 16.99 -21.71 -9.07
N GLY A 227 17.08 -20.75 -10.00
CA GLY A 227 18.09 -19.70 -9.99
C GLY A 227 18.03 -18.81 -8.75
N ASN A 228 16.83 -18.46 -8.28
CA ASN A 228 16.65 -17.67 -7.06
C ASN A 228 17.03 -18.43 -5.78
N LEU A 229 16.97 -19.77 -5.75
CA LEU A 229 17.44 -20.59 -4.63
C LEU A 229 18.97 -20.60 -4.52
N HIS A 230 19.69 -20.40 -5.63
CA HIS A 230 21.15 -20.32 -5.65
C HIS A 230 21.68 -18.89 -5.44
N GLY A 231 20.83 -17.86 -5.48
CA GLY A 231 21.19 -16.44 -5.29
C GLY A 231 21.31 -15.95 -3.84
N THR A 232 21.11 -16.80 -2.83
CA THR A 232 21.22 -16.43 -1.40
C THR A 232 22.51 -16.90 -0.72
N GLY A 233 23.48 -17.40 -1.47
CA GLY A 233 24.83 -17.68 -0.99
C GLY A 233 25.74 -16.46 -1.16
N LEU A 234 25.67 -15.50 -0.24
CA LEU A 234 26.84 -14.66 0.02
C LEU A 234 27.85 -15.54 0.76
N ASP A 235 28.70 -16.21 -0.02
CA ASP A 235 29.93 -16.79 0.48
C ASP A 235 30.82 -15.64 0.96
N GLY A 236 30.83 -15.42 2.28
CA GLY A 236 31.84 -14.64 2.96
C GLY A 236 33.14 -15.43 3.01
N SER A 237 34.04 -15.11 2.09
CA SER A 237 35.49 -15.26 2.27
C SER A 237 36.08 -13.90 2.66
#